data_AF-A0A8J2NSP7-F1
#
_entry.id   AF-A0A8J2NSP7-F1
#
_cell.length_a   1.000
_cell.length_b   1.000
_cell.length_c   1.000
_cell.angle_alpha   90.00
_cell.angle_beta   90.00
_cell.angle_gamma   90.00
#
_symmetry.space_group_name_H-M   'P 1'
#
loop_
_entity.id
_entity.type
_entity.pdbx_description
1 polymer ?
#
loop_
_entity_poly.entity_id
_entity_poly.type
_entity_poly.pdbx_seq_one_letter_code
_entity_poly.pdbx_strand_id
1 'polypeptide(L)'
;MTLMELYDHLEGKLHSLESLGRKTKSDCVILYPMLEASLSEELFRSWKRVQDQYKSDSEYNGESLTKLKLLMNFLKAEAQREVEIAITLSTVKCTIRDKKRKVEVVDEESLPTAAWLTTAAREVTINNKKPAKVNCVFCEKPHTEQRLL
;
A
#
# COMPACT_ATOMS: atom_id res chain seq x y z
N MET A 1 -9.25 -13.52 -11.49
CA MET A 1 -9.71 -12.21 -11.98
C MET A 1 -8.88 -11.17 -11.28
N THR A 2 -8.11 -10.38 -12.04
CA THR A 2 -7.34 -9.25 -11.50
C THR A 2 -8.29 -8.09 -11.16
N LEU A 3 -7.81 -7.11 -10.39
CA LEU A 3 -8.63 -5.96 -10.04
C LEU A 3 -8.99 -5.10 -11.25
N MET A 4 -8.07 -4.99 -12.22
CA MET A 4 -8.32 -4.33 -13.50
C MET A 4 -9.43 -5.03 -14.30
N GLU A 5 -9.36 -6.37 -14.43
CA GLU A 5 -10.39 -7.16 -15.10
C GLU A 5 -11.76 -7.00 -14.45
N LEU A 6 -11.81 -6.95 -13.11
CA LEU A 6 -13.05 -6.72 -12.37
C LEU A 6 -13.61 -5.33 -12.69
N TYR A 7 -12.77 -4.30 -12.65
CA TYR A 7 -13.18 -2.93 -12.96
C TYR A 7 -13.73 -2.81 -14.39
N ASP A 8 -13.00 -3.32 -15.39
CA ASP A 8 -13.40 -3.27 -16.80
C ASP A 8 -14.72 -4.01 -17.05
N HIS A 9 -14.92 -5.17 -16.40
CA HIS A 9 -16.15 -5.94 -16.50
C HIS A 9 -17.35 -5.20 -15.90
N LEU A 10 -17.17 -4.57 -14.75
CA LEU A 10 -18.22 -3.80 -14.09
C LEU A 10 -18.55 -2.53 -14.87
N GLU A 11 -17.54 -1.83 -15.39
CA GLU A 11 -17.71 -0.65 -16.24
C GLU A 11 -18.43 -1.01 -17.55
N GLY A 12 -18.04 -2.10 -18.22
CA GLY A 12 -18.69 -2.58 -19.44
C GLY A 12 -20.16 -2.95 -19.22
N LYS A 13 -20.48 -3.59 -18.09
CA LYS A 13 -21.87 -3.88 -17.72
C LYS A 13 -22.67 -2.62 -17.44
N LEU A 14 -22.12 -1.66 -16.71
CA LEU A 14 -22.79 -0.38 -16.44
C LEU A 14 -23.01 0.42 -17.72
N HIS A 15 -22.03 0.41 -18.64
CA HIS A 15 -22.16 1.05 -19.94
C HIS A 15 -23.20 0.37 -20.85
N SER A 16 -23.28 -0.96 -20.80
CA SER A 16 -24.33 -1.70 -21.52
C SER A 16 -25.72 -1.35 -21.00
N LEU A 17 -25.88 -1.25 -19.68
CA LEU A 17 -27.13 -0.80 -19.04
C LEU A 17 -27.48 0.64 -19.41
N GLU A 18 -26.46 1.51 -19.54
CA GLU A 18 -26.64 2.88 -20.02
C GLU A 18 -27.16 2.93 -21.45
N SER A 19 -26.57 2.14 -22.35
CA SER A 19 -27.00 2.06 -23.75
C SER A 19 -28.45 1.59 -23.87
N LEU A 20 -28.94 0.80 -22.91
CA LEU A 20 -30.33 0.37 -22.80
C LEU A 20 -31.26 1.41 -22.13
N GLY A 21 -30.76 2.60 -21.79
CA GLY A 21 -31.53 3.69 -21.18
C GLY A 21 -31.76 3.55 -19.68
N ARG A 22 -31.10 2.61 -18.98
CA ARG A 22 -31.31 2.30 -17.55
C ARG A 22 -30.38 3.07 -16.60
N LYS A 23 -30.39 4.41 -16.66
CA LYS A 23 -29.66 5.29 -15.73
C LYS A 23 -30.57 6.03 -14.76
N THR A 24 -31.64 5.39 -14.30
CA THR A 24 -32.51 6.01 -13.30
C THR A 24 -31.90 5.87 -11.89
N LYS A 25 -32.19 6.82 -11.00
CA LYS A 25 -31.74 6.74 -9.59
C LYS A 25 -32.18 5.44 -8.92
N SER A 26 -33.34 4.90 -9.32
CA SER A 26 -33.86 3.60 -8.86
C SER A 26 -32.99 2.41 -9.27
N ASP A 27 -32.46 2.41 -10.49
CA ASP A 27 -31.57 1.33 -10.95
C ASP A 27 -30.29 1.31 -10.11
N CYS A 28 -29.73 2.47 -9.78
CA CYS A 28 -28.55 2.57 -8.92
C CYS A 28 -28.78 2.02 -7.51
N VAL A 29 -30.01 2.07 -6.97
CA VAL A 29 -30.34 1.48 -5.66
C VAL A 29 -30.20 -0.04 -5.68
N ILE A 30 -30.57 -0.68 -6.80
CA ILE A 30 -30.52 -2.15 -6.95
C ILE A 30 -29.11 -2.59 -7.35
N LEU A 31 -28.45 -1.83 -8.22
CA LEU A 31 -27.11 -2.16 -8.72
C LEU A 31 -26.04 -2.06 -7.63
N TYR A 32 -26.19 -1.10 -6.70
CA TYR A 32 -25.18 -0.87 -5.68
C TYR A 32 -24.94 -2.09 -4.76
N PRO A 33 -25.95 -2.71 -4.12
CA PRO A 33 -25.76 -3.94 -3.35
C PRO A 33 -25.20 -5.12 -4.17
N MET A 34 -25.58 -5.22 -5.45
CA MET A 34 -25.06 -6.27 -6.33
C MET A 34 -23.56 -6.10 -6.59
N LEU A 35 -23.13 -4.86 -6.83
CA LEU A 35 -21.73 -4.51 -6.98
C LEU A 35 -20.96 -4.76 -5.69
N GLU A 36 -21.49 -4.37 -4.53
CA GLU A 36 -20.88 -4.68 -3.23
C GLU A 36 -20.68 -6.18 -3.02
N ALA A 37 -21.66 -7.01 -3.42
CA ALA A 37 -21.60 -8.46 -3.29
C ALA A 37 -20.61 -9.13 -4.27
N SER A 38 -20.25 -8.46 -5.36
CA SER A 38 -19.27 -8.98 -6.34
C SER A 38 -17.81 -8.76 -5.92
N LEU A 39 -17.56 -7.98 -4.88
CA LEU A 39 -16.23 -7.70 -4.38
C LEU A 39 -15.70 -8.87 -3.54
N SER A 40 -14.38 -9.07 -3.58
CA SER A 40 -13.72 -9.94 -2.61
C SER A 40 -13.83 -9.34 -1.20
N GLU A 41 -13.68 -10.19 -0.18
CA GLU A 41 -13.76 -9.75 1.22
C GLU A 41 -12.74 -8.64 1.53
N GLU A 42 -11.53 -8.75 0.99
CA GLU A 42 -10.46 -7.77 1.17
C GLU A 42 -10.82 -6.40 0.56
N LEU A 43 -11.29 -6.39 -0.69
CA LEU A 43 -11.71 -5.17 -1.38
C LEU A 43 -12.91 -4.53 -0.68
N PHE A 44 -13.87 -5.35 -0.23
CA PHE A 44 -15.04 -4.87 0.50
C PHE A 44 -14.64 -4.21 1.83
N ARG A 45 -13.71 -4.80 2.59
CA ARG A 45 -13.18 -4.20 3.82
C ARG A 45 -12.48 -2.86 3.54
N SER A 46 -11.66 -2.80 2.49
CA SER A 46 -11.00 -1.56 2.06
C SER A 46 -12.00 -0.49 1.64
N TRP A 47 -13.01 -0.86 0.88
CA TRP A 47 -14.11 0.01 0.48
C TRP A 47 -14.85 0.57 1.71
N LYS A 48 -15.16 -0.24 2.73
CA LYS A 48 -15.84 0.25 3.94
C LYS A 48 -15.03 1.27 4.71
N ARG A 49 -13.70 1.09 4.82
CA ARG A 49 -12.81 2.09 5.45
C ARG A 49 -12.86 3.43 4.69
N VAL A 50 -12.79 3.37 3.36
CA VAL A 50 -12.88 4.55 2.50
C VAL A 50 -14.25 5.22 2.61
N GLN A 51 -15.32 4.43 2.65
CA GLN A 51 -16.68 4.93 2.81
C GLN A 51 -16.86 5.68 4.14
N ASP A 52 -16.23 5.23 5.22
CA ASP A 52 -16.28 5.93 6.52
C ASP A 52 -15.51 7.25 6.50
N GLN A 53 -14.40 7.34 5.75
CA GLN A 53 -13.68 8.61 5.53
C GLN A 53 -14.55 9.61 4.75
N TYR A 54 -15.30 9.15 3.73
CA TYR A 54 -16.21 10.03 2.99
C TYR A 54 -17.42 10.50 3.80
N LYS A 55 -17.82 9.78 4.86
CA LYS A 55 -18.93 10.21 5.73
C LYS A 55 -18.55 11.35 6.65
N SER A 56 -17.27 11.48 7.02
CA SER A 56 -16.79 12.58 7.87
C SER A 56 -16.67 13.89 7.10
N ASP A 57 -16.42 13.82 5.79
CA ASP A 57 -16.50 14.99 4.91
C ASP A 57 -17.98 15.22 4.56
N SER A 58 -18.54 16.34 5.03
CA SER A 58 -19.99 16.66 5.07
C SER A 58 -20.76 16.64 3.74
N GLU A 59 -20.14 16.23 2.63
CA GLU A 59 -20.69 16.26 1.28
C GLU A 59 -21.33 14.91 0.84
N TYR A 60 -21.24 13.87 1.66
CA TYR A 60 -21.87 12.58 1.35
C TYR A 60 -23.40 12.61 1.53
N ASN A 61 -24.11 13.05 0.49
CA ASN A 61 -25.57 13.21 0.54
C ASN A 61 -26.38 11.90 0.40
N GLY A 62 -25.79 10.73 0.70
CA GLY A 62 -26.48 9.44 0.83
C GLY A 62 -27.14 8.86 -0.42
N GLU A 63 -27.11 9.55 -1.56
CA GLU A 63 -27.78 9.16 -2.80
C GLU A 63 -27.15 7.92 -3.46
N SER A 64 -27.95 6.91 -3.81
CA SER A 64 -27.43 5.64 -4.36
C SER A 64 -26.59 5.81 -5.63
N LEU A 65 -26.91 6.82 -6.45
CA LEU A 65 -26.14 7.14 -7.65
C LEU A 65 -24.75 7.72 -7.33
N THR A 66 -24.62 8.52 -6.27
CA THR A 66 -23.32 9.03 -5.82
C THR A 66 -22.50 7.92 -5.18
N LYS A 67 -23.12 7.03 -4.39
CA LYS A 67 -22.46 5.84 -3.81
C LYS A 67 -21.89 4.91 -4.87
N LEU A 68 -22.67 4.63 -5.91
CA LEU A 68 -22.25 3.80 -7.04
C LEU A 68 -21.04 4.40 -7.75
N LYS A 69 -21.06 5.71 -8.02
CA LYS A 69 -19.92 6.42 -8.63
C LYS A 69 -18.67 6.38 -7.74
N LEU A 70 -18.83 6.60 -6.44
CA LEU A 70 -17.73 6.52 -5.47
C LEU A 70 -17.09 5.13 -5.47
N LEU A 71 -17.90 4.07 -5.53
CA LEU A 71 -17.40 2.69 -5.58
C LEU A 71 -16.60 2.43 -6.86
N MET A 72 -17.11 2.86 -8.02
CA MET A 72 -16.38 2.72 -9.29
C MET A 72 -15.06 3.50 -9.28
N ASN A 73 -15.06 4.72 -8.74
CA ASN A 73 -13.84 5.53 -8.59
C ASN A 73 -12.82 4.86 -7.65
N PHE A 74 -13.29 4.27 -6.54
CA PHE A 74 -12.45 3.51 -5.63
C PHE A 74 -11.78 2.33 -6.34
N LEU A 75 -12.55 1.52 -7.07
CA LEU A 75 -12.03 0.36 -7.80
C LEU A 75 -10.98 0.77 -8.85
N LYS A 76 -11.25 1.85 -9.58
CA LYS A 76 -10.28 2.41 -10.53
C LYS A 76 -8.97 2.80 -9.86
N ALA A 77 -9.06 3.53 -8.75
CA ALA A 77 -7.89 3.99 -8.01
C ALA A 77 -7.10 2.81 -7.40
N GLU A 78 -7.79 1.78 -6.90
CA GLU A 78 -7.15 0.59 -6.35
C GLU A 78 -6.45 -0.22 -7.46
N ALA A 79 -7.07 -0.38 -8.64
CA ALA A 79 -6.44 -1.02 -9.79
C ALA A 79 -5.16 -0.28 -10.24
N GLN A 80 -5.21 1.06 -10.27
CA GLN A 80 -4.04 1.89 -10.58
C GLN A 80 -2.93 1.72 -9.53
N ARG A 81 -3.30 1.71 -8.24
CA ARG A 81 -2.34 1.47 -7.14
C ARG A 81 -1.67 0.10 -7.24
N GLU A 82 -2.40 -0.96 -7.58
CA GLU A 82 -1.79 -2.29 -7.78
C GLU A 82 -0.71 -2.24 -8.88
N VAL A 83 -0.98 -1.55 -9.98
CA VAL A 83 -0.02 -1.38 -11.08
C VAL A 83 1.18 -0.55 -10.63
N GLU A 84 0.96 0.57 -9.95
CA GLU A 84 2.03 1.41 -9.40
C GLU A 84 2.94 0.64 -8.45
N ILE A 85 2.35 -0.10 -7.50
CA ILE A 85 3.09 -0.95 -6.55
C ILE A 85 3.90 -2.00 -7.31
N ALA A 86 3.31 -2.66 -8.32
CA ALA A 86 4.03 -3.65 -9.13
C ALA A 86 5.23 -3.02 -9.88
N ILE A 87 5.07 -1.81 -10.42
CA ILE A 87 6.14 -1.07 -11.09
C ILE A 87 7.23 -0.68 -10.09
N THR A 88 6.88 -0.10 -8.94
CA THR A 88 7.85 0.31 -7.91
C THR A 88 8.63 -0.89 -7.36
N LEU A 89 7.95 -1.99 -7.07
CA LEU A 89 8.60 -3.20 -6.55
C LEU A 89 9.48 -3.88 -7.60
N SER A 90 9.07 -3.87 -8.88
CA SER A 90 9.89 -4.41 -9.97
C SER A 90 11.12 -3.55 -10.25
N THR A 91 11.00 -2.22 -10.22
CA THR A 91 12.15 -1.31 -10.34
C THR A 91 13.14 -1.48 -9.20
N VAL A 92 12.68 -1.60 -7.95
CA VAL A 92 13.56 -1.92 -6.80
C VAL A 92 14.28 -3.25 -7.01
N LYS A 93 13.59 -4.29 -7.48
CA LYS A 93 14.23 -5.59 -7.80
C LYS A 93 15.29 -5.49 -8.90
N CYS A 94 15.07 -4.68 -9.94
CA CYS A 94 16.06 -4.46 -11.00
C CYS A 94 17.32 -3.75 -10.48
N THR A 95 17.16 -2.66 -9.70
CA THR A 95 18.31 -1.92 -9.14
C THR A 95 19.20 -2.76 -8.21
N ILE A 96 18.63 -3.76 -7.51
CA ILE A 96 19.39 -4.69 -6.67
C ILE A 96 20.11 -5.76 -7.51
N ARG A 97 19.53 -6.16 -8.66
CA ARG A 97 20.11 -7.19 -9.53
C ARG A 97 21.27 -6.67 -10.38
N ASP A 98 21.25 -5.39 -10.75
CA ASP A 98 22.33 -4.75 -11.51
C ASP A 98 23.59 -4.47 -10.67
N LYS A 99 23.48 -4.43 -9.33
CA LYS A 99 24.64 -4.37 -8.42
C LYS A 99 25.37 -5.70 -8.21
N LYS A 100 24.93 -6.80 -8.84
CA LYS A 100 25.58 -8.11 -8.75
C LYS A 100 26.55 -8.42 -9.90
N ARG A 101 26.86 -7.47 -10.79
CA ARG A 101 27.92 -7.62 -11.78
C ARG A 101 29.07 -6.65 -11.50
N LYS A 102 30.26 -7.25 -11.25
CA LYS A 102 31.56 -6.68 -10.85
C LYS A 102 31.66 -6.21 -9.40
N VAL A 103 31.99 -7.16 -8.51
CA VAL A 103 32.85 -6.88 -7.35
C VAL A 103 34.27 -6.79 -7.88
N GLU A 104 34.69 -5.59 -8.26
CA GLU A 104 36.11 -5.23 -8.19
C GLU A 104 36.35 -4.74 -6.76
N VAL A 105 37.34 -5.34 -6.11
CA VAL A 105 37.76 -5.04 -4.74
C VAL A 105 38.15 -3.56 -4.67
N VAL A 106 37.36 -2.77 -3.95
CA VAL A 106 37.69 -1.37 -3.62
C VAL A 106 37.51 -1.17 -2.13
N ASP A 107 38.51 -0.49 -1.59
CA ASP A 107 38.93 -0.31 -0.20
C ASP A 107 37.81 0.00 0.81
N GLU A 108 38.01 -0.49 2.03
CA GLU A 108 37.09 -0.42 3.16
C GLU A 108 36.95 0.99 3.72
N GLU A 109 36.06 1.81 3.17
CA GLU A 109 35.52 2.96 3.91
C GLU A 109 33.97 3.02 3.82
N SER A 110 33.35 2.45 4.85
CA SER A 110 32.04 2.87 5.43
C SER A 110 30.80 2.91 4.53
N LEU A 111 30.49 1.86 3.78
CA LEU A 111 29.13 1.69 3.25
C LEU A 111 28.20 1.10 4.33
N PRO A 112 27.12 1.78 4.74
CA PRO A 112 26.18 1.26 5.73
C PRO A 112 25.40 0.09 5.11
N THR A 113 25.85 -1.12 5.41
CA THR A 113 25.18 -2.37 5.03
C THR A 113 24.18 -2.73 6.13
N ALA A 114 23.01 -3.28 5.76
CA ALA A 114 21.91 -3.62 6.67
C ALA A 114 22.31 -4.51 7.88
N ALA A 115 23.50 -5.13 7.86
CA ALA A 115 24.12 -5.78 9.01
C ALA A 115 24.29 -4.86 10.24
N TRP A 116 24.41 -3.54 10.06
CA TRP A 116 24.45 -2.57 11.17
C TRP A 116 23.16 -2.50 11.98
N LEU A 117 22.00 -2.76 11.36
CA LEU A 117 20.72 -2.77 12.09
C LEU A 117 20.63 -3.98 13.03
N THR A 118 21.20 -5.11 12.62
CA THR A 118 21.17 -6.35 13.42
C THR A 118 22.16 -6.37 14.57
N THR A 119 23.25 -5.59 14.49
CA THR A 119 24.24 -5.50 15.58
C THR A 119 23.81 -4.57 16.71
N ALA A 120 22.87 -3.65 16.47
CA ALA A 120 22.34 -2.77 17.52
C ALA A 120 21.44 -3.51 18.54
N ALA A 121 20.94 -4.69 18.20
CA ALA A 121 20.01 -5.46 19.03
C ALA A 121 20.62 -6.75 19.63
N ARG A 122 21.91 -7.01 19.43
CA ARG A 122 22.57 -8.19 20.01
C ARG A 122 23.82 -7.80 20.80
N GLU A 123 23.63 -7.61 22.11
CA GLU A 123 24.68 -7.95 23.07
C GLU A 123 25.00 -9.44 22.92
N VAL A 124 25.99 -9.77 22.10
CA VAL A 124 26.72 -11.03 22.25
C VAL A 124 28.20 -10.69 22.14
N THR A 125 28.82 -10.70 23.31
CA THR A 125 30.26 -10.68 23.56
C THR A 125 30.98 -11.68 22.68
N ILE A 126 31.70 -11.18 21.67
CA ILE A 126 32.84 -11.89 21.09
C ILE A 126 33.99 -10.88 20.97
N ASN A 127 35.04 -11.15 21.77
CA ASN A 127 36.38 -10.55 21.77
C ASN A 127 36.53 -9.13 22.35
N ASN A 128 36.93 -9.07 23.63
CA ASN A 128 37.78 -8.10 24.36
C ASN A 128 38.20 -6.77 23.69
N LYS A 129 37.31 -6.07 22.99
CA LYS A 129 37.48 -4.68 22.57
C LYS A 129 36.31 -3.88 23.13
N LYS A 130 36.63 -2.81 23.85
CA LYS A 130 35.69 -1.92 24.53
C LYS A 130 34.54 -1.56 23.57
N PRO A 131 33.27 -1.58 24.01
CA PRO A 131 32.16 -1.19 23.15
C PRO A 131 32.35 0.27 22.74
N ALA A 132 32.39 0.51 21.43
CA ALA A 132 32.37 1.86 20.90
C ALA A 132 31.06 2.53 21.32
N LYS A 133 31.14 3.73 21.90
CA LYS A 133 29.95 4.52 22.22
C LYS A 133 29.28 4.93 20.91
N VAL A 134 28.20 4.24 20.54
CA VAL A 134 27.38 4.63 19.40
C VAL A 134 26.44 5.74 19.85
N ASN A 135 26.50 6.89 19.19
CA ASN A 135 25.57 7.99 19.44
C ASN A 135 24.20 7.67 18.82
N CYS A 136 23.14 8.10 19.50
CA CYS A 136 21.77 7.97 19.00
C CYS A 136 21.57 8.81 17.74
N VAL A 137 21.07 8.22 16.65
CA VAL A 137 20.79 8.93 15.39
C VAL A 137 19.71 10.01 15.52
N PHE A 138 18.85 9.94 16.55
CA PHE A 138 17.76 10.89 16.73
C PHE A 138 18.11 12.12 17.56
N CYS A 139 19.09 12.01 18.45
CA CYS A 139 19.42 13.08 19.39
C CYS A 139 20.93 13.30 19.58
N GLU A 140 21.76 12.56 18.84
CA GLU A 140 23.22 12.62 18.80
C GLU A 140 23.92 12.39 20.16
N LYS A 141 23.16 11.95 21.18
CA LYS A 141 23.65 11.67 22.52
C LYS A 141 23.95 10.17 22.68
N PRO A 142 25.00 9.79 23.44
CA PRO A 142 25.23 8.39 23.80
C PRO A 142 24.19 7.96 24.86
N HIS A 143 23.45 6.89 24.56
CA HIS A 143 22.57 6.24 25.54
C HIS A 143 23.22 4.95 26.02
N THR A 144 23.59 4.91 27.28
CA THR A 144 24.00 3.68 27.97
C THR A 144 22.89 3.33 28.94
N GLU A 145 22.14 2.27 28.61
CA GLU A 145 21.12 1.61 29.42
C GLU A 145 19.81 2.37 29.62
N GLN A 146 18.73 1.83 29.06
CA GLN A 146 17.39 1.97 29.63
C GLN A 146 17.07 0.69 30.40
N ARG A 147 17.22 0.79 31.72
CA ARG A 147 16.76 -0.18 32.70
C ARG A 147 15.24 -0.33 32.54
N LEU A 148 14.81 -1.53 32.14
CA LEU A 148 13.42 -1.95 32.17
C LEU A 148 12.89 -1.88 33.61
N LEU A 149 11.96 -0.96 33.86
CA LEU A 149 10.85 -1.10 34.80
C LEU A 149 9.64 -0.37 34.22
#